data_AF-A0AB39R5P3-F1
#
_entry.id   AF-A0AB39R5P3-F1
#
_cell.length_a   1.000
_cell.length_b   1.000
_cell.length_c   1.000
_cell.angle_alpha   90.00
_cell.angle_beta   90.00
_cell.angle_gamma   90.00
#
_symmetry.space_group_name_H-M   'P 1'
#
loop_
_entity.id
_entity.type
_entity.pdbx_description
1 polymer ?
#
loop_
_entity_poly.entity_id
_entity_poly.type
_entity_poly.pdbx_seq_one_letter_code
_entity_poly.pdbx_strand_id
1 'polypeptide(L)'
;MSRRILKNGLLAAVAVFAFLPTAGAATASAATPVPAPQGIVQFNNYTTLPAPAAHRLHHRHYAYRTVGRVTTHRVRLNVRSGPGTRYRVVSHRRNHRLVALTCKTYGGSVRGNHTWYRLPHHKGYVSARYVRVGHAVPWC
;
A
#
# COMPACT_ATOMS: atom_id res chain seq x y z
N MET A 1 18.25 -1.36 34.08
CA MET A 1 18.88 -2.64 33.66
C MET A 1 18.02 -3.76 34.25
N SER A 2 17.49 -4.76 33.56
CA SER A 2 17.93 -5.49 32.37
C SER A 2 16.73 -6.13 31.68
N ARG A 3 16.81 -6.24 30.35
CA ARG A 3 15.75 -6.74 29.46
C ARG A 3 15.56 -8.25 29.66
N ARG A 4 14.30 -8.67 29.79
CA ARG A 4 13.88 -10.08 29.87
C ARG A 4 13.78 -10.71 28.47
N ILE A 5 14.37 -11.90 28.37
CA ILE A 5 13.95 -13.06 27.56
C ILE A 5 14.17 -12.95 26.04
N LEU A 6 15.25 -13.58 25.58
CA LEU A 6 15.52 -13.88 24.18
C LEU A 6 14.97 -15.27 23.79
N LYS A 7 14.49 -15.32 22.54
CA LYS A 7 14.57 -16.41 21.56
C LYS A 7 13.71 -17.65 21.77
N ASN A 8 12.50 -17.58 21.22
CA ASN A 8 11.88 -18.72 20.55
C ASN A 8 12.16 -18.57 19.05
N GLY A 9 12.86 -19.53 18.44
CA GLY A 9 13.16 -19.53 17.00
C GLY A 9 13.32 -20.96 16.50
N LEU A 10 12.19 -21.54 16.10
CA LEU A 10 12.05 -22.87 15.54
C LEU A 10 12.52 -22.87 14.06
N LEU A 11 13.38 -23.84 13.75
CA LEU A 11 13.58 -24.61 12.50
C LEU A 11 13.07 -24.06 11.15
N ALA A 12 13.97 -24.00 10.18
CA ALA A 12 13.67 -24.34 8.79
C ALA A 12 14.92 -24.91 8.11
N ALA A 13 14.95 -26.23 7.93
CA ALA A 13 15.92 -26.93 7.11
C ALA A 13 15.66 -26.59 5.63
N VAL A 14 16.67 -26.08 4.93
CA VAL A 14 16.61 -25.89 3.48
C VAL A 14 17.37 -27.05 2.84
N ALA A 15 16.62 -27.94 2.21
CA ALA A 15 17.14 -29.08 1.48
C ALA A 15 17.79 -28.64 0.16
N VAL A 16 18.98 -29.19 -0.10
CA VAL A 16 19.79 -29.01 -1.30
C VAL A 16 19.15 -29.76 -2.46
N PHE A 17 18.83 -29.08 -3.56
CA PHE A 17 18.55 -29.72 -4.85
C PHE A 17 19.74 -29.51 -5.78
N ALA A 18 20.47 -30.59 -6.03
CA ALA A 18 21.46 -30.70 -7.10
C ALA A 18 20.85 -31.56 -8.21
N PHE A 19 20.82 -31.07 -9.46
CA PHE A 19 20.83 -31.91 -10.66
C PHE A 19 21.37 -31.08 -11.84
N LEU A 20 22.41 -31.61 -12.48
CA LEU A 20 23.21 -31.03 -13.57
C LEU A 20 22.60 -31.36 -14.97
N PRO A 21 23.35 -31.36 -16.09
CA PRO A 21 23.18 -30.43 -17.22
C PRO A 21 22.72 -31.15 -18.51
N THR A 22 22.23 -30.46 -19.54
CA THR A 22 22.35 -31.00 -20.92
C THR A 22 22.35 -29.88 -21.96
N ALA A 23 23.42 -29.88 -22.76
CA ALA A 23 23.64 -29.02 -23.90
C ALA A 23 22.71 -29.38 -25.07
N GLY A 24 22.23 -28.36 -25.77
CA GLY A 24 21.55 -28.50 -27.06
C GLY A 24 22.20 -27.56 -28.06
N ALA A 25 23.24 -28.03 -28.75
CA ALA A 25 23.81 -27.40 -29.92
C ALA A 25 22.91 -27.67 -31.13
N ALA A 26 22.52 -26.64 -31.86
CA ALA A 26 22.04 -26.78 -33.23
C ALA A 26 22.79 -25.76 -34.10
N THR A 27 23.62 -26.30 -34.98
CA THR A 27 24.46 -25.62 -35.96
C THR A 27 23.66 -25.26 -37.21
N ALA A 28 23.91 -24.03 -37.69
CA ALA A 28 24.00 -23.53 -39.06
C ALA A 28 23.08 -24.06 -40.18
N SER A 29 22.52 -23.12 -40.96
CA SER A 29 22.70 -23.14 -42.42
C SER A 29 22.68 -21.72 -42.99
N ALA A 30 23.69 -21.46 -43.82
CA ALA A 30 24.03 -20.21 -44.44
C ALA A 30 23.17 -19.93 -45.69
N ALA A 31 22.89 -18.65 -45.94
CA ALA A 31 22.69 -18.13 -47.28
C ALA A 31 23.12 -16.65 -47.31
N THR A 32 24.19 -16.36 -48.03
CA THR A 32 24.57 -15.03 -48.54
C THR A 32 24.65 -15.12 -50.07
N PRO A 33 24.82 -14.04 -50.86
CA PRO A 33 24.45 -12.63 -50.67
C PRO A 33 23.68 -12.05 -51.89
N VAL A 34 22.96 -10.94 -51.73
CA VAL A 34 22.59 -10.06 -52.88
C VAL A 34 23.01 -8.62 -52.55
N PRO A 35 23.75 -7.93 -53.44
CA PRO A 35 24.35 -6.61 -53.16
C PRO A 35 23.38 -5.44 -53.34
N ALA A 36 23.61 -4.40 -52.54
CA ALA A 36 22.90 -3.10 -52.51
C ALA A 36 23.14 -2.26 -53.79
N PRO A 37 22.35 -1.19 -54.04
CA PRO A 37 22.73 0.11 -53.47
C PRO A 37 21.54 0.97 -52.98
N GLN A 38 21.66 1.54 -51.77
CA GLN A 38 21.89 2.98 -51.51
C GLN A 38 20.69 3.88 -51.77
N GLY A 39 20.12 4.43 -50.69
CA GLY A 39 19.50 5.75 -50.76
C GLY A 39 18.16 5.94 -50.07
N ILE A 40 18.10 5.79 -48.73
CA ILE A 40 17.31 6.71 -47.90
C ILE A 40 18.08 6.92 -46.60
N VAL A 41 18.61 8.12 -46.41
CA VAL A 41 19.12 8.58 -45.12
C VAL A 41 17.90 8.81 -44.23
N GLN A 42 17.45 7.78 -43.51
CA GLN A 42 16.51 7.95 -42.41
C GLN A 42 17.32 8.29 -41.17
N PHE A 43 17.44 9.59 -40.89
CA PHE A 43 17.74 10.04 -39.54
C PHE A 43 16.61 9.53 -38.65
N ASN A 44 16.88 8.41 -37.97
CA ASN A 44 16.02 7.92 -36.90
C ASN A 44 16.00 9.02 -35.83
N ASN A 45 14.96 9.84 -35.89
CA ASN A 45 14.50 10.62 -34.75
C ASN A 45 14.09 9.59 -33.68
N TYR A 46 15.05 9.14 -32.87
CA TYR A 46 14.74 8.64 -31.55
C TYR A 46 14.31 9.84 -30.71
N THR A 47 13.09 10.32 -30.98
CA THR A 47 12.29 10.85 -29.90
C THR A 47 12.01 9.64 -29.02
N THR A 48 12.89 9.42 -28.05
CA THR A 48 12.63 8.57 -26.90
C THR A 48 11.38 9.15 -26.24
N LEU A 49 10.22 8.64 -26.66
CA LEU A 49 9.02 8.74 -25.84
C LEU A 49 9.44 8.21 -24.47
N PRO A 50 9.34 9.02 -23.40
CA PRO A 50 9.42 8.45 -22.09
C PRO A 50 8.32 7.38 -22.07
N ALA A 51 8.72 6.12 -21.89
CA ALA A 51 7.80 5.07 -21.52
C ALA A 51 6.88 5.68 -20.46
N PRO A 52 5.55 5.65 -20.60
CA PRO A 52 4.69 6.12 -19.53
C PRO A 52 5.07 5.23 -18.36
N ALA A 53 5.84 5.81 -17.43
CA ALA A 53 6.15 5.19 -16.18
C ALA A 53 4.78 4.97 -15.59
N ALA A 54 4.29 3.73 -15.74
CA ALA A 54 3.17 3.23 -15.01
C ALA A 54 3.67 3.12 -13.57
N HIS A 55 3.84 4.30 -12.92
CA HIS A 55 3.33 4.51 -11.60
C HIS A 55 1.89 4.05 -11.71
N ARG A 56 1.69 2.74 -11.51
CA ARG A 56 0.41 2.19 -11.08
C ARG A 56 0.15 2.95 -9.81
N LEU A 57 -0.52 4.07 -10.00
CA LEU A 57 -1.08 4.84 -8.94
C LEU A 57 -2.00 3.84 -8.28
N HIS A 58 -1.51 3.27 -7.18
CA HIS A 58 -2.32 2.73 -6.12
C HIS A 58 -3.17 3.86 -5.48
N HIS A 59 -3.51 4.92 -6.22
CA HIS A 59 -4.89 5.39 -6.34
C HIS A 59 -5.79 4.27 -6.90
N ARG A 60 -5.70 3.07 -6.30
CA ARG A 60 -6.88 2.26 -6.10
C ARG A 60 -7.90 3.26 -5.62
N HIS A 61 -8.99 3.37 -6.36
CA HIS A 61 -10.22 3.91 -5.83
C HIS A 61 -10.28 3.44 -4.38
N TYR A 62 -10.02 4.35 -3.43
CA TYR A 62 -10.24 4.10 -2.02
C TYR A 62 -11.76 4.06 -1.91
N ALA A 63 -12.32 2.99 -2.48
CA ALA A 63 -13.71 2.68 -2.47
C ALA A 63 -14.04 2.76 -1.00
N TYR A 64 -14.94 3.69 -0.68
CA TYR A 64 -15.36 4.06 0.66
C TYR A 64 -16.16 2.92 1.31
N ARG A 65 -15.63 1.69 1.21
CA ARG A 65 -16.31 0.44 1.47
C ARG A 65 -16.02 -0.06 2.87
N THR A 66 -14.98 0.47 3.52
CA THR A 66 -14.71 0.11 4.91
C THR A 66 -15.54 0.98 5.83
N VAL A 67 -16.54 0.36 6.45
CA VAL A 67 -17.36 0.97 7.49
C VAL A 67 -16.88 0.51 8.86
N GLY A 68 -16.85 1.44 9.81
CA GLY A 68 -16.55 1.16 11.22
C GLY A 68 -17.73 1.56 12.10
N ARG A 69 -17.97 0.80 13.17
CA ARG A 69 -18.95 1.14 14.20
C ARG A 69 -18.26 1.86 15.36
N VAL A 70 -18.79 3.01 15.75
CA VAL A 70 -18.33 3.74 16.93
C VAL A 70 -18.72 2.96 18.19
N THR A 71 -17.76 2.61 19.05
CA THR A 71 -18.00 1.83 20.27
C THR A 71 -17.83 2.62 21.55
N THR A 72 -18.04 3.94 21.49
CA THR A 72 -18.10 4.76 22.70
C THR A 72 -19.39 4.47 23.47
N HIS A 73 -19.35 4.54 24.81
CA HIS A 73 -20.50 4.23 25.65
C HIS A 73 -21.44 5.44 25.82
N ARG A 74 -21.05 6.39 26.69
CA ARG A 74 -21.89 7.55 27.08
C ARG A 74 -21.50 8.87 26.38
N VAL A 75 -20.37 8.88 25.67
CA VAL A 75 -19.81 10.12 25.08
C VAL A 75 -19.74 10.00 23.57
N ARG A 76 -19.99 11.12 22.88
CA ARG A 76 -19.85 11.22 21.43
C ARG A 76 -18.37 11.14 21.05
N LEU A 77 -18.07 10.49 19.92
CA LEU A 77 -16.71 10.40 19.41
C LEU A 77 -16.32 11.71 18.71
N ASN A 78 -15.21 12.30 19.14
CA ASN A 78 -14.68 13.51 18.54
C ASN A 78 -14.04 13.21 17.18
N VAL A 79 -14.42 13.99 16.19
CA VAL A 79 -13.77 14.03 14.87
C VAL A 79 -12.83 15.22 14.89
N ARG A 80 -11.55 15.00 14.59
CA ARG A 80 -10.51 16.03 14.64
C ARG A 80 -10.01 16.38 13.25
N SER A 81 -9.43 17.57 13.09
CA SER A 81 -8.89 18.00 11.79
C SER A 81 -7.65 17.22 11.36
N GLY A 82 -6.94 16.58 12.30
CA GLY A 82 -5.74 15.79 12.01
C GLY A 82 -5.61 14.54 12.89
N PRO A 83 -4.63 13.66 12.61
CA PRO A 83 -4.43 12.40 13.30
C PRO A 83 -3.73 12.61 14.66
N GLY A 84 -4.47 13.10 15.65
CA GLY A 84 -3.93 13.34 16.98
C GLY A 84 -4.87 14.12 17.89
N THR A 85 -4.65 14.04 19.20
CA THR A 85 -5.45 14.76 20.21
C THR A 85 -5.16 16.26 20.26
N ARG A 86 -4.00 16.71 19.76
CA ARG A 86 -3.60 18.12 19.66
C ARG A 86 -4.37 18.92 18.60
N TYR A 87 -4.97 18.25 17.61
CA TYR A 87 -5.72 18.91 16.56
C TYR A 87 -7.10 19.31 17.03
N ARG A 88 -7.63 20.45 16.53
CA ARG A 88 -8.99 20.91 16.86
C ARG A 88 -10.06 19.87 16.53
N VAL A 89 -11.12 19.86 17.32
CA VAL A 89 -12.32 19.05 17.07
C VAL A 89 -13.16 19.76 16.01
N VAL A 90 -13.43 19.09 14.89
CA VAL A 90 -14.22 19.63 13.77
C VAL A 90 -15.68 19.16 13.79
N SER A 91 -15.94 18.00 14.38
CA SER A 91 -17.29 17.41 14.42
C SER A 91 -17.39 16.33 15.49
N HIS A 92 -18.59 15.80 15.67
CA HIS A 92 -18.86 14.70 16.60
C HIS A 92 -19.60 13.57 15.89
N ARG A 93 -19.40 12.33 16.34
CA ARG A 93 -20.16 11.15 15.91
C ARG A 93 -20.88 10.56 17.12
N ARG A 94 -22.13 10.17 16.91
CA ARG A 94 -22.91 9.51 17.96
C ARG A 94 -22.30 8.13 18.26
N ASN A 95 -22.48 7.69 19.49
CA ASN A 95 -22.19 6.32 19.91
C ASN A 95 -22.94 5.32 19.02
N HIS A 96 -22.37 4.14 18.83
CA HIS A 96 -22.92 3.02 18.06
C HIS A 96 -23.22 3.27 16.58
N ARG A 97 -22.97 4.47 16.06
CA ARG A 97 -23.21 4.81 14.67
C ARG A 97 -22.11 4.26 13.77
N LEU A 98 -22.51 3.88 12.55
CA LEU A 98 -21.59 3.51 11.49
C LEU A 98 -20.97 4.75 10.85
N VAL A 99 -19.65 4.67 10.61
CA VAL A 99 -18.86 5.70 9.95
C VAL A 99 -18.12 5.08 8.78
N ALA A 100 -18.24 5.70 7.60
CA ALA A 100 -17.42 5.33 6.46
C ALA A 100 -15.98 5.82 6.68
N LEU A 101 -15.01 4.98 6.34
CA LEU A 101 -13.59 5.23 6.49
C LEU A 101 -12.92 5.15 5.12
N THR A 102 -11.97 6.04 4.87
CA THR A 102 -11.19 6.03 3.63
C THR A 102 -9.93 5.20 3.81
N CYS A 103 -9.12 5.54 4.83
CA CYS A 103 -7.85 4.89 5.08
C CYS A 103 -7.44 5.08 6.55
N LYS A 104 -6.40 4.36 6.98
CA LYS A 104 -5.80 4.47 8.31
C LYS A 104 -4.41 5.11 8.22
N THR A 105 -4.04 5.88 9.23
CA THR A 105 -2.74 6.56 9.30
C THR A 105 -2.22 6.54 10.73
N TYR A 106 -0.91 6.75 10.91
CA TYR A 106 -0.30 6.91 12.22
C TYR A 106 -0.45 8.34 12.74
N GLY A 107 -0.56 8.48 14.06
CA GLY A 107 -0.77 9.78 14.70
C GLY A 107 -0.58 9.75 16.21
N GLY A 108 -1.11 10.76 16.87
CA GLY A 108 -1.03 10.90 18.32
C GLY A 108 -1.63 9.71 19.07
N SER A 109 -1.02 9.31 20.18
CA SER A 109 -1.50 8.16 20.96
C SER A 109 -2.81 8.47 21.67
N VAL A 110 -3.76 7.55 21.59
CA VAL A 110 -4.99 7.57 22.39
C VAL A 110 -5.08 6.27 23.16
N ARG A 111 -4.79 6.34 24.47
CA ARG A 111 -4.77 5.17 25.37
C ARG A 111 -3.91 4.02 24.81
N GLY A 112 -2.72 4.34 24.28
CA GLY A 112 -1.78 3.38 23.70
C GLY A 112 -2.02 3.02 22.23
N ASN A 113 -3.05 3.57 21.58
CA ASN A 113 -3.32 3.34 20.16
C ASN A 113 -2.91 4.55 19.31
N HIS A 114 -1.99 4.34 18.36
CA HIS A 114 -1.45 5.38 17.47
C HIS A 114 -2.14 5.43 16.11
N THR A 115 -3.17 4.62 15.89
CA THR A 115 -3.86 4.54 14.61
C THR A 115 -5.07 5.46 14.59
N TRP A 116 -5.19 6.20 13.49
CA TRP A 116 -6.30 7.10 13.21
C TRP A 116 -6.94 6.71 11.88
N TYR A 117 -8.25 6.79 11.80
CA TYR A 117 -8.99 6.61 10.56
C TYR A 117 -9.38 7.95 9.97
N ARG A 118 -9.11 8.11 8.67
CA ARG A 118 -9.51 9.26 7.87
C ARG A 118 -10.95 9.07 7.40
N LEU A 119 -11.78 10.08 7.60
CA LEU A 119 -13.15 10.10 7.10
C LEU A 119 -13.17 10.63 5.65
N PRO A 120 -14.17 10.22 4.86
CA PRO A 120 -14.35 10.69 3.49
C PRO A 120 -14.69 12.19 3.46
N HIS A 121 -14.52 12.80 2.28
CA HIS A 121 -14.83 14.21 2.02
C HIS A 121 -14.15 15.19 2.98
N HIS A 122 -12.90 14.91 3.38
CA HIS A 122 -12.13 15.78 4.28
C HIS A 122 -12.83 16.07 5.61
N LYS A 123 -13.75 15.20 6.05
CA LYS A 123 -14.51 15.40 7.31
C LYS A 123 -13.66 15.25 8.57
N GLY A 124 -12.38 14.90 8.44
CA GLY A 124 -11.41 14.80 9.51
C GLY A 124 -10.99 13.36 9.84
N TYR A 125 -10.52 13.18 11.07
CA TYR A 125 -9.93 11.94 11.57
C TYR A 125 -10.59 11.51 12.87
N VAL A 126 -10.71 10.21 13.07
CA VAL A 126 -11.17 9.59 14.32
C VAL A 126 -10.15 8.58 14.82
N SER A 127 -10.03 8.43 16.13
CA SER A 127 -9.10 7.43 16.70
C SER A 127 -9.64 6.02 16.47
N ALA A 128 -8.77 5.12 16.01
CA ALA A 128 -9.10 3.70 15.82
C ALA A 128 -9.45 3.00 17.14
N ARG A 129 -9.02 3.56 18.28
CA ARG A 129 -9.34 3.05 19.62
C ARG A 129 -10.84 2.91 19.87
N TYR A 130 -11.66 3.77 19.25
CA TYR A 130 -13.10 3.87 19.51
C TYR A 130 -13.96 3.45 18.32
N VAL A 131 -13.35 2.89 17.28
CA VAL A 131 -14.05 2.46 16.06
C VAL A 131 -13.71 1.01 15.79
N ARG A 132 -14.72 0.14 15.84
CA ARG A 132 -14.56 -1.26 15.44
C ARG A 132 -14.84 -1.41 13.96
N VAL A 133 -13.90 -2.01 13.25
CA VAL A 133 -14.00 -2.32 11.82
C VAL A 133 -14.02 -3.84 11.64
N GLY A 134 -14.88 -4.33 10.75
CA GLY A 134 -14.96 -5.76 10.41
C GLY A 134 -13.96 -6.18 9.33
N HIS A 135 -13.39 -5.21 8.60
CA HIS A 135 -12.46 -5.45 7.51
C HIS A 135 -11.19 -4.61 7.67
N ALA A 136 -10.10 -5.05 7.04
CA ALA A 136 -8.86 -4.31 7.01
C ALA A 136 -9.07 -2.95 6.32
N VAL A 137 -8.71 -1.86 7.02
CA VAL A 137 -8.67 -0.51 6.45
C VAL A 137 -7.32 -0.34 5.75
N PRO A 138 -7.27 0.12 4.49
CA PRO A 138 -6.01 0.37 3.78
C PRO A 138 -5.24 1.54 4.42
N TRP A 139 -3.92 1.56 4.29
CA TRP A 139 -3.08 2.66 4.75
C TRP A 139 -3.22 3.89 3.84
N CYS A 140 -3.25 5.07 4.45
CA CYS A 140 -2.72 6.29 3.83
C CYS A 140 -1.22 6.35 4.20
#